data_AF-A0A520ZM85-F1
#
_entry.id   AF-A0A520ZM85-F1
#
_cell.length_a   1.000
_cell.length_b   1.000
_cell.length_c   1.000
_cell.angle_alpha   90.00
_cell.angle_beta   90.00
_cell.angle_gamma   90.00
#
_symmetry.space_group_name_H-M   'P 1'
#
loop_
_entity.id
_entity.type
_entity.pdbx_description
1 polymer ?
#
loop_
_entity_poly.entity_id
_entity_poly.type
_entity_poly.pdbx_seq_one_letter_code
_entity_poly.pdbx_strand_id
1 'polypeptide(L)' 'MVQLTLPKNSTIRTGKTWPKPDGATNVRKVQVYRWNPDDGKNPQVDTYFVDMDTCGPMVLDVLIKIKNE' A
#
# COMPACT_ATOMS: atom_id res chain seq x y z
N MET A 1 25.02 -10.66 -23.09
CA MET A 1 23.74 -10.60 -22.33
C MET A 1 23.61 -9.19 -21.78
N VAL A 2 22.63 -8.40 -22.21
CA VAL A 2 22.38 -7.05 -21.66
C VAL A 2 21.35 -7.20 -20.55
N GLN A 3 21.68 -6.71 -19.35
CA GLN A 3 20.77 -6.74 -18.22
C GLN A 3 20.00 -5.41 -18.18
N LEU A 4 18.71 -5.45 -18.52
CA LEU A 4 17.80 -4.32 -18.41
C LEU A 4 17.42 -4.15 -16.93
N THR A 5 18.33 -3.62 -16.12
CA THR A 5 18.05 -3.29 -14.71
C THR A 5 17.40 -1.93 -14.63
N LEU A 6 16.36 -1.82 -13.80
CA LEU A 6 15.78 -0.51 -13.48
C LEU A 6 16.85 0.41 -12.86
N PRO A 7 16.81 1.73 -13.15
CA PRO A 7 17.67 2.71 -12.49
C PRO A 7 17.58 2.58 -10.96
N LYS A 8 18.67 2.93 -10.26
CA LYS A 8 18.74 2.81 -8.79
C LYS A 8 17.54 3.45 -8.07
N ASN A 9 16.99 4.54 -8.62
CA ASN A 9 15.87 5.29 -8.03
C ASN A 9 14.47 4.80 -8.46
N SER A 10 14.39 3.76 -9.29
CA SER A 10 13.14 3.23 -9.85
C SER A 10 12.86 1.78 -9.41
N THR A 11 13.59 1.29 -8.42
CA THR A 11 13.38 -0.04 -7.84
C THR A 11 12.41 0.05 -6.66
N ILE A 12 11.32 -0.72 -6.75
CA ILE A 12 10.27 -0.74 -5.72
C ILE A 12 10.80 -1.44 -4.46
N ARG A 13 10.63 -0.81 -3.30
CA ARG A 13 11.00 -1.36 -1.99
C ARG A 13 9.76 -1.84 -1.22
N THR A 14 9.97 -2.73 -0.26
CA THR A 14 8.92 -3.05 0.72
C THR A 14 8.73 -1.85 1.65
N GLY A 15 7.51 -1.32 1.67
CA GLY A 15 7.13 -0.18 2.48
C GLY A 15 6.61 -0.56 3.86
N LYS A 16 5.81 0.31 4.46
CA LYS A 16 5.24 0.13 5.79
C LYS A 16 4.14 -0.92 5.76
N THR A 17 4.11 -1.80 6.76
CA THR A 17 2.97 -2.67 7.03
C THR A 17 2.19 -2.09 8.20
N TRP A 18 0.92 -1.80 7.96
CA TRP A 18 0.00 -1.30 8.98
C TRP A 18 -0.60 -2.47 9.77
N PRO A 19 -0.97 -2.27 11.05
CA PRO A 19 -1.50 -3.34 11.87
C PRO A 19 -2.82 -3.86 11.31
N LYS A 20 -3.09 -5.15 11.55
CA LYS A 20 -4.38 -5.76 11.21
C LYS A 20 -5.42 -5.33 12.25
N PRO A 21 -6.66 -4.97 11.85
CA PRO A 21 -7.72 -4.72 12.81
C PRO A 21 -8.02 -5.99 13.63
N ASP A 22 -8.07 -5.84 14.95
CA ASP A 22 -8.38 -6.92 15.87
C ASP A 22 -9.88 -7.24 15.84
N GLY A 23 -10.22 -8.54 15.79
CA GLY A 23 -11.61 -9.00 15.80
C GLY A 23 -12.35 -8.97 14.45
N ALA A 24 -11.74 -8.42 13.39
CA ALA A 24 -12.34 -8.44 12.06
C ALA A 24 -12.17 -9.81 11.39
N THR A 25 -13.28 -10.36 10.89
CA THR A 25 -13.33 -11.65 10.18
C THR A 25 -13.11 -11.47 8.67
N ASN A 26 -13.62 -10.38 8.09
CA ASN A 26 -13.56 -10.07 6.67
C ASN A 26 -12.46 -9.05 6.34
N VAL A 27 -11.20 -9.43 6.55
CA VAL A 27 -10.07 -8.54 6.31
C VAL A 27 -9.48 -8.73 4.91
N ARG A 28 -9.26 -7.63 4.20
CA ARG A 28 -8.54 -7.61 2.92
C ARG A 28 -7.18 -6.94 3.08
N LYS A 29 -6.17 -7.57 2.49
CA LYS A 29 -4.83 -7.01 2.34
C LYS A 29 -4.80 -6.12 1.10
N VAL A 30 -4.45 -4.85 1.29
CA VAL A 30 -4.38 -3.84 0.24
C VAL A 30 -2.93 -3.38 0.13
N GLN A 31 -2.35 -3.49 -1.06
CA GLN A 31 -0.99 -3.06 -1.34
C GLN A 31 -1.04 -1.74 -2.10
N VAL A 32 -0.50 -0.67 -1.49
CA VAL A 32 -0.57 0.69 -2.03
C VAL A 32 0.82 1.15 -2.43
N TYR A 33 0.98 1.51 -3.70
CA TYR A 33 2.20 2.14 -4.20
C TYR A 33 2.32 3.57 -3.64
N ARG A 34 3.47 3.89 -3.06
CA ARG A 34 3.77 5.18 -2.47
C ARG A 34 5.09 5.70 -3.00
N TRP A 35 5.06 6.93 -3.47
CA TRP A 35 6.25 7.65 -3.88
C TRP A 35 6.05 9.13 -3.58
N ASN A 36 7.09 9.77 -3.06
CA ASN A 36 7.11 11.19 -2.76
C ASN A 36 8.29 11.84 -3.53
N PRO A 37 8.05 12.81 -4.42
CA PRO A 37 9.13 13.50 -5.12
C PRO A 37 10.07 14.28 -4.18
N ASP A 38 9.58 14.70 -3.02
CA ASP A 38 10.29 15.63 -2.13
C ASP A 38 11.32 14.94 -1.22
N ASP A 39 11.20 13.62 -0.99
CA ASP A 39 12.07 12.88 -0.06
C ASP A 39 13.28 12.21 -0.73
N GLY A 40 13.34 12.26 -2.07
CA GLY A 40 14.41 11.64 -2.87
C GLY A 40 14.50 10.12 -2.75
N LYS A 41 13.47 9.45 -2.19
CA LYS A 41 13.48 7.99 -1.98
C LYS A 41 12.92 7.24 -3.18
N ASN A 42 13.29 5.97 -3.24
CA ASN A 42 12.68 5.03 -4.17
C ASN A 42 11.20 4.84 -3.84
N PRO A 43 10.39 4.48 -4.83
CA PRO A 43 9.03 4.06 -4.57
C PRO A 43 8.97 2.83 -3.67
N GLN A 44 7.90 2.74 -2.89
CA GLN A 44 7.66 1.63 -1.99
C GLN A 44 6.22 1.13 -2.12
N VAL A 45 5.98 -0.10 -1.65
CA VAL A 45 4.64 -0.66 -1.53
C VAL A 45 4.31 -0.86 -0.06
N ASP A 46 3.36 -0.08 0.43
CA ASP A 46 2.81 -0.21 1.77
C ASP A 46 1.70 -1.26 1.80
N THR A 47 1.56 -1.96 2.92
CA THR A 47 0.53 -2.97 3.14
C THR A 47 -0.46 -2.47 4.20
N TYR A 48 -1.73 -2.43 3.83
CA TYR A 48 -2.85 -2.10 4.71
C TYR A 48 -3.76 -3.31 4.88
N PHE A 49 -4.35 -3.44 6.06
CA PHE A 49 -5.38 -4.44 6.33
C PHE A 49 -6.68 -3.70 6.61
N VAL A 50 -7.65 -3.88 5.73
CA VAL A 50 -8.93 -3.18 5.80
C VAL A 50 -10.01 -4.20 6.11
N ASP A 51 -10.80 -3.89 7.14
CA ASP A 51 -12.03 -4.61 7.43
C ASP A 51 -13.11 -4.21 6.42
N MET A 52 -13.57 -5.19 5.64
CA MET A 52 -14.55 -4.99 4.59
C MET A 52 -15.98 -4.93 5.12
N ASP A 53 -16.23 -5.36 6.35
CA ASP A 53 -17.57 -5.26 6.96
C ASP A 53 -17.89 -3.82 7.36
N THR A 54 -16.86 -2.99 7.56
CA THR A 54 -16.94 -1.55 7.87
C THR A 54 -16.49 -0.67 6.70
N CYS A 55 -16.41 -1.22 5.48
CA CYS A 55 -16.01 -0.51 4.28
C CYS A 55 -17.06 -0.67 3.18
N GLY A 56 -17.24 0.37 2.35
CA GLY A 56 -18.06 0.26 1.15
C GLY A 56 -17.52 -0.79 0.17
N PRO A 57 -18.36 -1.25 -0.78
CA PRO A 57 -18.02 -2.37 -1.66
C PRO A 57 -16.95 -2.03 -2.71
N MET A 58 -16.62 -0.75 -2.91
CA MET A 58 -15.73 -0.31 -3.98
C MET A 58 -14.31 -0.05 -3.50
N VAL A 59 -13.35 -0.19 -4.42
CA VAL A 59 -11.92 0.10 -4.14
C VAL A 59 -11.72 1.56 -3.73
N LEU A 60 -12.53 2.49 -4.25
CA LEU A 60 -12.46 3.89 -3.85
C LEU A 60 -12.79 4.07 -2.36
N ASP A 61 -13.76 3.32 -1.83
CA ASP A 61 -14.13 3.37 -0.41
C ASP A 61 -12.96 2.90 0.47
N VAL A 62 -12.27 1.85 0.04
CA VAL A 62 -11.06 1.33 0.69
C VAL A 62 -9.95 2.39 0.73
N LEU A 63 -9.72 3.12 -0.37
CA LEU A 63 -8.72 4.18 -0.43
C LEU A 63 -9.09 5.37 0.48
N ILE A 64 -10.37 5.72 0.54
CA ILE A 64 -10.88 6.77 1.44
C ILE A 64 -10.68 6.35 2.90
N LYS A 65 -11.01 5.11 3.25
CA LYS A 65 -10.83 4.55 4.59
C LYS A 65 -9.37 4.60 5.01
N ILE A 66 -8.46 4.10 4.17
CA ILE A 66 -6.99 4.15 4.40
C ILE A 66 -6.45 5.58 4.60
N LYS A 67 -7.08 6.58 4.00
CA LYS A 67 -6.64 7.98 4.12
C LYS A 67 -7.14 8.63 5.42
N ASN A 68 -8.32 8.26 5.89
CA ASN A 68 -9.00 8.91 7.01
C ASN A 68 -8.71 8.23 8.36
N GLU A 69 -8.39 6.93 8.36
CA GLU A 69 -8.03 6.10 9.53
C GLU A 69 -6.53 5.79 9.56
#